data_AF-A0A6B0XBT5-F1
#
_entry.id   AF-A0A6B0XBT5-F1
#
_cell.length_a   1.000
_cell.length_b   1.000
_cell.length_c   1.000
_cell.angle_alpha   90.00
_cell.angle_beta   90.00
_cell.angle_gamma   90.00
#
_symmetry.space_group_name_H-M   'P 1'
#
loop_
_entity.id
_entity.type
_entity.pdbx_description
1 polymer ?
#
loop_
_entity_poly.entity_id
_entity_poly.type
_entity_poly.pdbx_seq_one_letter_code
_entity_poly.pdbx_strand_id
1 'polypeptide(L)'
;MDAPHTRTTSAWHLWLFNPFHFLAGGQALAWGLACIALTAWLGGIFDFRFTGVISFQRTAPAPLWHAIAQGFMAWAIPSALLYIGGRLISRSRVRPIDVFGTQALARAPWLLIALIAVSPPFRSITAKLLTEPFLDLSAWGVAFISLVALVLILLLVWTVFLMYRAFAVSCNVASGRAIAVFIAAIAIGEIATGAAGRLLPGTAAPQPLTSAPVQSEQHHLAAQLATQILQAHEQGRFEALGPEAAEGFRKAFTAEIQRHSYQQLRQLFGTFEGLDFVETHSIESQPNLLIHRFRGRYSTASPEVRVVLDQDGKLTGLWIKPWQDQMQ
;
A
#
# COMPACT_ATOMS: atom_id res chain seq x y z
N MET A 1 -56.68 -23.66 25.71
CA MET A 1 -55.52 -24.34 25.11
C MET A 1 -55.01 -23.40 24.03
N ASP A 2 -54.16 -22.45 24.40
CA ASP A 2 -53.54 -21.54 23.44
C ASP A 2 -52.03 -21.75 23.52
N ALA A 3 -51.46 -22.24 22.43
CA ALA A 3 -50.04 -22.49 22.30
C ALA A 3 -49.27 -21.17 22.24
N PRO A 4 -48.09 -21.07 22.88
CA PRO A 4 -47.26 -19.88 22.76
C PRO A 4 -46.61 -19.84 21.36
N HIS A 5 -46.92 -18.81 20.59
CA HIS A 5 -46.24 -18.48 19.35
C HIS A 5 -44.77 -18.15 19.62
N THR A 6 -43.86 -19.08 19.35
CA THR A 6 -42.42 -18.80 19.25
C THR A 6 -42.17 -17.99 17.99
N ARG A 7 -42.04 -16.66 18.12
CA ARG A 7 -41.52 -15.81 17.05
C ARG A 7 -40.04 -16.15 16.83
N THR A 8 -39.76 -17.01 15.86
CA THR A 8 -38.42 -17.19 15.29
C THR A 8 -38.08 -15.97 14.43
N THR A 9 -37.67 -14.87 15.06
CA THR A 9 -37.02 -13.79 14.32
C THR A 9 -35.68 -14.33 13.83
N SER A 10 -35.46 -14.34 12.52
CA SER A 10 -34.27 -14.95 11.93
C SER A 10 -33.01 -14.23 12.43
N ALA A 11 -32.15 -14.96 13.14
CA ALA A 11 -30.95 -14.45 13.80
C ALA A 11 -29.81 -14.03 12.85
N TRP A 12 -30.04 -13.96 11.52
CA TRP A 12 -28.99 -13.64 10.52
C TRP A 12 -28.34 -12.27 10.74
N HIS A 13 -29.13 -11.28 11.19
CA HIS A 13 -28.63 -9.94 11.47
C HIS A 13 -27.66 -9.94 12.67
N LEU A 14 -27.87 -10.82 13.66
CA LEU A 14 -26.95 -11.01 14.77
C LEU A 14 -25.67 -11.68 14.30
N TRP A 15 -25.74 -12.63 13.37
CA TRP A 15 -24.54 -13.22 12.76
C TRP A 15 -23.70 -12.21 11.96
N LEU A 16 -24.36 -11.28 11.26
CA LEU A 16 -23.67 -10.28 10.44
C LEU A 16 -23.05 -9.13 11.25
N PHE A 17 -23.75 -8.66 12.30
CA PHE A 17 -23.36 -7.46 13.04
C PHE A 17 -22.88 -7.73 14.47
N ASN A 18 -23.05 -8.95 14.99
CA ASN A 18 -22.57 -9.33 16.31
C ASN A 18 -22.35 -10.86 16.45
N PRO A 19 -21.48 -11.46 15.62
CA PRO A 19 -21.25 -12.91 15.60
C PRO A 19 -20.71 -13.46 16.93
N PHE A 20 -20.19 -12.58 17.79
CA PHE A 20 -19.51 -12.93 19.04
C PHE A 20 -20.43 -13.51 20.12
N HIS A 21 -21.76 -13.40 19.95
CA HIS A 21 -22.71 -14.12 20.79
C HIS A 21 -22.73 -15.64 20.50
N PHE A 22 -22.41 -16.04 19.27
CA PHE A 22 -22.44 -17.44 18.84
C PHE A 22 -21.04 -18.05 18.79
N LEU A 23 -20.04 -17.25 18.40
CA LEU A 23 -18.65 -17.65 18.23
C LEU A 23 -17.76 -16.76 19.10
N ALA A 24 -17.26 -17.32 20.20
CA ALA A 24 -16.32 -16.66 21.10
C ALA A 24 -15.17 -17.60 21.50
N GLY A 25 -14.14 -17.04 22.15
CA GLY A 25 -13.00 -17.80 22.65
C GLY A 25 -12.28 -18.59 21.56
N GLY A 26 -12.01 -19.88 21.82
CA GLY A 26 -11.21 -20.73 20.92
C GLY A 26 -11.83 -20.97 19.54
N GLN A 27 -13.17 -21.04 19.44
CA GLN A 27 -13.83 -21.22 18.14
C GLN A 27 -13.70 -19.97 17.26
N ALA A 28 -13.88 -18.79 17.84
CA ALA A 28 -13.66 -17.52 17.14
C ALA A 28 -12.18 -17.38 16.71
N LEU A 29 -11.25 -17.81 17.56
CA LEU A 29 -9.83 -17.82 17.23
C LEU A 29 -9.54 -18.74 16.03
N ALA A 30 -10.06 -19.97 16.02
CA ALA A 30 -9.80 -20.92 14.94
C ALA A 30 -10.31 -20.40 13.59
N TRP A 31 -11.58 -19.97 13.52
CA TRP A 31 -12.17 -19.42 12.29
C TRP A 31 -11.52 -18.10 11.87
N GLY A 32 -11.22 -17.22 12.84
CA GLY A 32 -10.55 -15.96 12.58
C GLY A 32 -9.14 -16.15 12.01
N LEU A 33 -8.35 -17.06 12.60
CA LEU A 33 -7.02 -17.40 12.09
C LEU A 33 -7.07 -18.06 10.72
N ALA A 34 -8.08 -18.91 10.44
CA ALA A 34 -8.28 -19.47 9.11
C ALA A 34 -8.54 -18.36 8.07
N CYS A 35 -9.39 -17.38 8.39
CA CYS A 35 -9.63 -16.21 7.53
C CYS A 35 -8.35 -15.39 7.34
N ILE A 36 -7.59 -15.13 8.40
CA ILE A 36 -6.32 -14.38 8.33
C ILE A 36 -5.30 -15.13 7.46
N ALA A 37 -5.15 -16.45 7.65
CA ALA A 37 -4.23 -17.27 6.89
C ALA A 37 -4.60 -17.30 5.40
N LEU A 38 -5.89 -17.49 5.06
CA LEU A 38 -6.35 -17.46 3.68
C LEU A 38 -6.16 -16.07 3.05
N THR A 39 -6.46 -15.01 3.80
CA THR A 39 -6.25 -13.62 3.37
C THR A 39 -4.77 -13.33 3.10
N ALA A 40 -3.87 -13.77 3.98
CA ALA A 40 -2.43 -13.63 3.82
C ALA A 40 -1.89 -14.49 2.66
N TRP A 41 -2.44 -15.69 2.46
CA TRP A 41 -2.08 -16.57 1.34
C TRP A 41 -2.44 -15.94 0.00
N LEU A 42 -3.65 -15.39 -0.13
CA LEU A 42 -4.04 -14.62 -1.31
C LEU A 42 -3.12 -13.41 -1.50
N GLY A 43 -2.82 -12.67 -0.43
CA GLY A 43 -1.90 -11.52 -0.49
C GLY A 43 -0.49 -11.89 -0.98
N GLY A 44 0.04 -13.02 -0.53
CA GLY A 44 1.35 -13.51 -0.93
C GLY A 44 1.43 -13.97 -2.39
N ILE A 45 0.33 -14.48 -2.96
CA ILE A 45 0.29 -14.92 -4.37
C ILE A 45 0.04 -13.75 -5.34
N PHE A 46 -0.72 -12.75 -4.90
CA PHE A 46 -1.18 -11.64 -5.75
C PHE A 46 -0.54 -10.30 -5.39
N ASP A 47 0.57 -10.33 -4.65
CA ASP A 47 1.44 -9.19 -4.34
C ASP A 47 0.70 -8.01 -3.70
N PHE A 48 -0.16 -8.30 -2.73
CA PHE A 48 -0.78 -7.28 -1.88
C PHE A 48 -0.67 -7.65 -0.41
N ARG A 49 -0.69 -6.65 0.47
CA ARG A 49 -0.57 -6.86 1.90
C ARG A 49 -1.46 -5.92 2.69
N PHE A 50 -1.95 -6.43 3.82
CA PHE A 50 -2.59 -5.64 4.86
C PHE A 50 -1.50 -5.19 5.83
N THR A 51 -0.87 -4.05 5.53
CA THR A 51 0.33 -3.56 6.23
C THR A 51 0.04 -2.95 7.60
N GLY A 52 -1.24 -2.75 7.92
CA GLY A 52 -1.70 -2.19 9.18
C GLY A 52 -2.99 -2.84 9.67
N VAL A 53 -3.66 -2.16 10.60
CA VAL A 53 -4.97 -2.55 11.11
C VAL A 53 -6.06 -2.26 10.08
N ILE A 54 -5.96 -1.11 9.41
CA ILE A 54 -6.88 -0.63 8.37
C ILE A 54 -6.21 -0.41 7.01
N SER A 55 -4.88 -0.51 6.92
CA SER A 55 -4.14 -0.30 5.67
C SER A 55 -4.13 -1.53 4.76
N PHE A 56 -4.40 -1.29 3.48
CA PHE A 56 -4.25 -2.24 2.38
C PHE A 56 -3.38 -1.61 1.29
N GLN A 57 -2.35 -2.34 0.84
CA GLN A 57 -1.41 -1.86 -0.16
C GLN A 57 -1.07 -2.97 -1.14
N ARG A 58 -0.97 -2.63 -2.44
CA ARG A 58 -0.21 -3.47 -3.39
C ARG A 58 1.26 -3.31 -3.06
N THR A 59 2.00 -4.41 -3.06
CA THR A 59 3.39 -4.45 -2.62
C THR A 59 4.23 -5.18 -3.65
N ALA A 60 5.55 -4.97 -3.63
CA ALA A 60 6.46 -5.76 -4.44
C ALA A 60 6.38 -7.27 -4.07
N PRO A 61 6.56 -8.18 -5.05
CA PRO A 61 6.73 -9.60 -4.79
C PRO A 61 7.66 -9.88 -3.62
N ALA A 62 7.22 -10.73 -2.69
CA ALA A 62 8.08 -11.20 -1.60
C ALA A 62 7.68 -12.61 -1.22
N PRO A 63 8.56 -13.35 -0.53
CA PRO A 63 8.21 -14.67 -0.01
C PRO A 63 6.88 -14.67 0.74
N LEU A 64 6.09 -15.74 0.55
CA LEU A 64 4.76 -15.89 1.17
C LEU A 64 4.78 -15.68 2.70
N TRP A 65 5.88 -16.05 3.36
CA TRP A 65 6.01 -15.87 4.80
C TRP A 65 5.91 -14.40 5.24
N HIS A 66 6.29 -13.42 4.39
CA HIS A 66 6.10 -12.00 4.68
C HIS A 66 4.63 -11.63 4.80
N ALA A 67 3.80 -12.08 3.86
CA ALA A 67 2.36 -11.82 3.90
C ALA A 67 1.71 -12.47 5.13
N ILE A 68 2.14 -13.69 5.47
CA ILE A 68 1.70 -14.39 6.69
C ILE A 68 2.13 -13.62 7.95
N ALA A 69 3.39 -13.19 8.03
CA ALA A 69 3.90 -12.43 9.17
C ALA A 69 3.16 -11.10 9.34
N GLN A 70 2.90 -10.37 8.24
CA GLN A 70 2.15 -9.12 8.30
C GLN A 70 0.68 -9.33 8.70
N GLY A 71 0.00 -10.34 8.14
CA GLY A 71 -1.35 -10.70 8.56
C GLY A 71 -1.43 -11.06 10.05
N PHE A 72 -0.43 -11.79 10.55
CA PHE A 72 -0.33 -12.13 11.96
C PHE A 72 -0.06 -10.90 12.85
N MET A 73 0.88 -10.02 12.49
CA MET A 73 1.17 -8.80 13.24
C MET A 73 -0.02 -7.84 13.27
N ALA A 74 -0.66 -7.66 12.11
CA ALA A 74 -1.87 -6.85 12.00
C ALA A 74 -2.95 -7.34 12.96
N TRP A 75 -3.03 -8.65 13.22
CA TRP A 75 -3.92 -9.20 14.23
C TRP A 75 -3.42 -9.09 15.67
N ALA A 76 -2.23 -9.60 15.94
CA ALA A 76 -1.72 -9.79 17.29
C ALA A 76 -1.48 -8.45 18.01
N ILE A 77 -0.93 -7.45 17.33
CA ILE A 77 -0.58 -6.15 17.92
C ILE A 77 -1.81 -5.40 18.42
N PRO A 78 -2.83 -5.08 17.60
CA PRO A 78 -4.02 -4.39 18.10
C PRO A 78 -4.81 -5.26 19.08
N SER A 79 -4.81 -6.59 18.94
CA SER A 79 -5.47 -7.48 19.93
C SER A 79 -4.80 -7.37 21.31
N ALA A 80 -3.47 -7.29 21.36
CA ALA A 80 -2.72 -7.07 22.59
C ALA A 80 -3.02 -5.69 23.20
N LEU A 81 -3.03 -4.63 22.38
CA LEU A 81 -3.35 -3.27 22.83
C LEU A 81 -4.78 -3.19 23.39
N LEU A 82 -5.76 -3.80 22.70
CA LEU A 82 -7.14 -3.89 23.16
C LEU A 82 -7.27 -4.74 24.43
N TYR A 83 -6.51 -5.83 24.56
CA TYR A 83 -6.49 -6.63 25.78
C TYR A 83 -5.97 -5.82 26.98
N ILE A 84 -4.86 -5.09 26.81
CA ILE A 84 -4.30 -4.21 27.84
C ILE A 84 -5.30 -3.10 28.19
N GLY A 85 -5.80 -2.38 27.18
CA GLY A 85 -6.78 -1.32 27.37
C GLY A 85 -8.05 -1.82 28.06
N GLY A 86 -8.57 -2.97 27.63
CA GLY A 86 -9.72 -3.64 28.23
C GLY A 86 -9.51 -4.02 29.68
N ARG A 87 -8.33 -4.54 30.03
CA ARG A 87 -7.97 -4.85 31.43
C ARG A 87 -7.94 -3.61 32.33
N LEU A 88 -7.58 -2.45 31.79
CA LEU A 88 -7.54 -1.18 32.55
C LEU A 88 -8.93 -0.59 32.82
N ILE A 89 -9.90 -0.80 31.93
CA ILE A 89 -11.22 -0.18 32.03
C ILE A 89 -12.35 -1.15 32.41
N SER A 90 -12.12 -2.46 32.26
CA SER A 90 -13.14 -3.47 32.57
C SER A 90 -13.31 -3.62 34.08
N ARG A 91 -14.57 -3.78 34.50
CA ARG A 91 -14.93 -4.17 35.87
C ARG A 91 -14.92 -5.69 36.08
N SER A 92 -14.65 -6.45 35.03
CA SER A 92 -14.75 -7.90 35.01
C SER A 92 -13.44 -8.56 34.58
N ARG A 93 -13.37 -9.89 34.73
CA ARG A 93 -12.21 -10.66 34.30
C ARG A 93 -12.15 -10.76 32.78
N VAL A 94 -11.23 -10.02 32.16
CA VAL A 94 -10.93 -10.12 30.73
C VAL A 94 -10.06 -11.36 30.47
N ARG A 95 -10.53 -12.27 29.61
CA ARG A 95 -9.77 -13.46 29.19
C ARG A 95 -9.05 -13.17 27.87
N PRO A 96 -7.72 -13.43 27.76
CA PRO A 96 -6.98 -13.20 26.51
C PRO A 96 -7.62 -13.92 25.31
N ILE A 97 -8.03 -15.17 25.48
CA ILE A 97 -8.62 -15.97 24.41
C ILE A 97 -9.92 -15.36 23.85
N ASP A 98 -10.71 -14.68 24.68
CA ASP A 98 -11.93 -14.02 24.24
C ASP A 98 -11.59 -12.81 23.37
N VAL A 99 -10.64 -11.97 23.80
CA VAL A 99 -10.20 -10.80 23.04
C VAL A 99 -9.51 -11.22 21.73
N PHE A 100 -8.46 -12.04 21.81
CA PHE A 100 -7.70 -12.45 20.63
C PHE A 100 -8.57 -13.24 19.64
N GLY A 101 -9.43 -14.13 20.14
CA GLY A 101 -10.31 -14.93 19.29
C GLY A 101 -11.38 -14.11 18.59
N THR A 102 -12.10 -13.25 19.31
CA THR A 102 -13.13 -12.40 18.69
C THR A 102 -12.53 -11.33 17.79
N GLN A 103 -11.34 -10.78 18.11
CA GLN A 103 -10.61 -9.87 17.22
C GLN A 103 -10.11 -10.56 15.95
N ALA A 104 -9.72 -11.84 16.02
CA ALA A 104 -9.38 -12.61 14.82
C ALA A 104 -10.61 -12.75 13.91
N LEU A 105 -11.75 -13.14 14.48
CA LEU A 105 -12.99 -13.32 13.72
C LEU A 105 -13.55 -12.00 13.18
N ALA A 106 -13.41 -10.89 13.93
CA ALA A 106 -13.83 -9.55 13.49
C ALA A 106 -13.16 -9.09 12.19
N ARG A 107 -12.03 -9.71 11.82
CA ARG A 107 -11.32 -9.46 10.57
C ARG A 107 -11.86 -10.22 9.37
N ALA A 108 -12.87 -11.07 9.52
CA ALA A 108 -13.46 -11.82 8.40
C ALA A 108 -13.78 -10.96 7.16
N PRO A 109 -14.26 -9.70 7.26
CA PRO A 109 -14.51 -8.90 6.05
C PRO A 109 -13.25 -8.56 5.24
N TRP A 110 -12.05 -8.63 5.83
CA TRP A 110 -10.79 -8.51 5.07
C TRP A 110 -10.62 -9.60 4.02
N LEU A 111 -11.17 -10.80 4.26
CA LEU A 111 -11.17 -11.87 3.27
C LEU A 111 -12.00 -11.47 2.04
N LEU A 112 -13.12 -10.79 2.23
CA LEU A 112 -13.93 -10.27 1.12
C LEU A 112 -13.18 -9.20 0.33
N ILE A 113 -12.46 -8.31 1.03
CA ILE A 113 -11.57 -7.32 0.39
C ILE A 113 -10.49 -8.04 -0.45
N ALA A 114 -9.86 -9.07 0.10
CA ALA A 114 -8.87 -9.87 -0.61
C ALA A 114 -9.47 -10.57 -1.85
N LEU A 115 -10.68 -11.13 -1.75
CA LEU A 115 -11.38 -11.76 -2.88
C LEU A 115 -11.69 -10.76 -4.00
N ILE A 116 -12.07 -9.52 -3.66
CA ILE A 116 -12.23 -8.44 -4.64
C ILE A 116 -10.88 -8.10 -5.26
N ALA A 117 -9.82 -7.99 -4.45
CA ALA A 117 -8.48 -7.63 -4.91
C ALA A 117 -7.86 -8.65 -5.89
N VAL A 118 -8.15 -9.95 -5.72
CA VAL A 118 -7.68 -11.00 -6.64
C VAL A 118 -8.52 -11.14 -7.91
N SER A 119 -9.72 -10.52 -7.94
CA SER A 119 -10.63 -10.65 -9.08
C SER A 119 -10.00 -10.09 -10.38
N PRO A 120 -10.16 -10.77 -11.52
CA PRO A 120 -9.59 -10.31 -12.79
C PRO A 120 -9.99 -8.88 -13.17
N PRO A 121 -11.27 -8.44 -13.05
CA PRO A 121 -11.65 -7.07 -13.40
C PRO A 121 -10.92 -6.01 -12.57
N PHE A 122 -10.80 -6.23 -11.26
CA PHE A 122 -10.08 -5.32 -10.38
C PHE A 122 -8.60 -5.28 -10.72
N ARG A 123 -7.97 -6.44 -10.96
CA ARG A 123 -6.55 -6.52 -11.33
C ARG A 123 -6.26 -5.82 -12.66
N SER A 124 -7.11 -6.02 -13.68
CA SER A 124 -6.93 -5.40 -14.99
C SER A 124 -7.02 -3.88 -14.93
N ILE A 125 -8.00 -3.32 -14.20
CA ILE A 125 -8.13 -1.86 -14.07
C ILE A 125 -7.01 -1.28 -13.20
N THR A 126 -6.68 -1.92 -12.08
CA THR A 126 -5.59 -1.45 -11.22
C THR A 126 -4.22 -1.55 -11.89
N ALA A 127 -4.01 -2.50 -12.79
CA ALA A 127 -2.81 -2.55 -13.63
C ALA A 127 -2.75 -1.35 -14.61
N LYS A 128 -3.87 -1.02 -15.27
CA LYS A 128 -3.95 0.16 -16.16
C LYS A 128 -3.71 1.47 -15.42
N LEU A 129 -4.19 1.58 -14.18
CA LEU A 129 -3.96 2.76 -13.34
C LEU A 129 -2.49 2.98 -12.95
N LEU A 130 -1.64 1.96 -13.08
CA LEU A 130 -0.20 2.09 -12.84
C LEU A 130 0.55 2.60 -14.08
N THR A 131 -0.04 2.48 -15.27
CA THR A 131 0.62 2.80 -16.54
C THR A 131 0.01 3.99 -17.26
N GLU A 132 -1.29 4.23 -17.07
CA GLU A 132 -2.05 5.27 -17.76
C GLU A 132 -2.56 6.34 -16.78
N PRO A 133 -2.67 7.61 -17.21
CA PRO A 133 -3.40 8.64 -16.48
C PRO A 133 -4.85 8.21 -16.21
N PHE A 134 -5.37 8.60 -15.04
CA PHE A 134 -6.76 8.29 -14.65
C PHE A 134 -7.79 8.77 -15.69
N LEU A 135 -7.52 9.89 -16.36
CA LEU A 135 -8.40 10.50 -17.37
C LEU A 135 -8.55 9.66 -18.64
N ASP A 136 -7.63 8.74 -18.90
CA ASP A 136 -7.65 7.87 -20.09
C ASP A 136 -8.39 6.55 -19.85
N LEU A 137 -8.95 6.36 -18.64
CA LEU A 137 -9.83 5.23 -18.37
C LEU A 137 -11.18 5.41 -19.07
N SER A 138 -11.66 4.33 -19.70
CA SER A 138 -13.04 4.25 -20.21
C SER A 138 -14.07 4.59 -19.13
N ALA A 139 -15.21 5.18 -19.51
CA ALA A 139 -16.31 5.51 -18.59
C ALA A 139 -16.75 4.30 -17.74
N TRP A 140 -16.77 3.10 -18.34
CA TRP A 140 -17.03 1.86 -17.61
C TRP A 140 -15.98 1.58 -16.52
N GLY A 141 -14.70 1.78 -16.81
CA GLY A 141 -13.60 1.57 -15.86
C GLY A 141 -13.67 2.50 -14.66
N VAL A 142 -14.01 3.78 -14.90
CA VAL A 142 -14.23 4.78 -13.84
C VAL A 142 -15.44 4.40 -12.97
N ALA A 143 -16.56 4.02 -13.59
CA ALA A 143 -17.75 3.59 -12.87
C ALA A 143 -17.48 2.33 -12.02
N PHE A 144 -16.79 1.34 -12.59
CA PHE A 144 -16.43 0.11 -11.90
C PHE A 144 -15.53 0.38 -10.70
N ILE A 145 -14.44 1.15 -10.86
CA ILE A 145 -13.53 1.41 -9.73
C ILE A 145 -14.19 2.25 -8.64
N SER A 146 -15.06 3.19 -9.02
CA SER A 146 -15.84 3.99 -8.07
C SER A 146 -16.79 3.10 -7.24
N LEU A 147 -17.48 2.16 -7.88
CA LEU A 147 -18.33 1.18 -7.20
C LEU A 147 -17.51 0.28 -6.27
N VAL A 148 -16.37 -0.24 -6.75
CA VAL A 148 -15.49 -1.07 -5.92
C VAL A 148 -14.96 -0.27 -4.72
N ALA A 149 -14.51 0.97 -4.92
CA ALA A 149 -14.04 1.83 -3.83
C ALA A 149 -15.12 2.03 -2.76
N LEU A 150 -16.37 2.27 -3.17
CA LEU A 150 -17.51 2.37 -2.24
C LEU A 150 -17.71 1.06 -1.45
N VAL A 151 -17.68 -0.09 -2.13
CA VAL A 151 -17.82 -1.40 -1.49
C VAL A 151 -16.68 -1.65 -0.50
N LEU A 152 -15.44 -1.31 -0.86
CA LEU A 152 -14.28 -1.46 0.03
C LEU A 152 -14.41 -0.59 1.28
N ILE A 153 -14.90 0.65 1.16
CA ILE A 153 -15.17 1.52 2.31
C ILE A 153 -16.23 0.91 3.21
N LEU A 154 -17.31 0.36 2.65
CA LEU A 154 -18.36 -0.29 3.44
C LEU A 154 -17.83 -1.52 4.19
N LEU A 155 -16.99 -2.34 3.55
CA LEU A 155 -16.33 -3.48 4.19
C LEU A 155 -15.35 -3.05 5.29
N LEU A 156 -14.65 -1.94 5.10
CA LEU A 156 -13.78 -1.37 6.13
C LEU A 156 -14.58 -0.88 7.35
N VAL A 157 -15.66 -0.12 7.12
CA VAL A 157 -16.57 0.33 8.19
C VAL A 157 -17.14 -0.88 8.94
N TRP A 158 -17.57 -1.92 8.22
CA TRP A 158 -18.07 -3.14 8.82
C TRP A 158 -17.00 -3.84 9.68
N THR A 159 -15.75 -3.91 9.20
CA THR A 159 -14.63 -4.46 9.96
C THR A 159 -14.40 -3.70 11.26
N VAL A 160 -14.28 -2.38 11.20
CA VAL A 160 -14.04 -1.54 12.38
C VAL A 160 -15.20 -1.68 13.38
N PHE A 161 -16.44 -1.72 12.88
CA PHE A 161 -17.62 -1.97 13.70
C PHE A 161 -17.57 -3.33 14.40
N LEU A 162 -17.23 -4.41 13.69
CA LEU A 162 -17.07 -5.75 14.27
C LEU A 162 -15.94 -5.78 15.29
N MET A 163 -14.81 -5.12 15.03
CA MET A 163 -13.69 -5.03 15.96
C MET A 163 -14.09 -4.32 17.27
N TYR A 164 -14.87 -3.24 17.19
CA TYR A 164 -15.39 -2.57 18.38
C TYR A 164 -16.36 -3.47 19.16
N ARG A 165 -17.27 -4.16 18.46
CA ARG A 165 -18.20 -5.12 19.08
C ARG A 165 -17.47 -6.26 19.78
N ALA A 166 -16.46 -6.84 19.13
CA ALA A 166 -15.60 -7.88 19.70
C ALA A 166 -14.92 -7.40 20.99
N PHE A 167 -14.39 -6.17 20.99
CA PHE A 167 -13.78 -5.56 22.16
C PHE A 167 -14.80 -5.32 23.29
N ALA A 168 -15.95 -4.72 22.96
CA ALA A 168 -17.01 -4.42 23.91
C ALA A 168 -17.55 -5.69 24.61
N VAL A 169 -17.79 -6.75 23.83
CA VAL A 169 -18.29 -8.05 24.33
C VAL A 169 -17.22 -8.76 25.17
N SER A 170 -15.99 -8.87 24.65
CA SER A 170 -14.92 -9.63 25.34
C SER A 170 -14.42 -8.98 26.62
N CYS A 171 -14.47 -7.64 26.68
CA CYS A 171 -14.07 -6.89 27.86
C CYS A 171 -15.25 -6.48 28.76
N ASN A 172 -16.49 -6.76 28.34
CA ASN A 172 -17.72 -6.32 29.02
C ASN A 172 -17.72 -4.80 29.30
N VAL A 173 -17.53 -4.00 28.24
CA VAL A 173 -17.43 -2.53 28.30
C VAL A 173 -18.34 -1.88 27.26
N ALA A 174 -18.99 -0.77 27.61
CA ALA A 174 -19.94 -0.08 26.73
C ALA A 174 -20.00 1.45 26.91
N SER A 175 -19.01 2.05 27.58
CA SER A 175 -18.99 3.50 27.88
C SER A 175 -18.19 4.30 26.85
N GLY A 176 -18.31 5.63 26.86
CA GLY A 176 -17.46 6.51 26.03
C GLY A 176 -15.96 6.29 26.25
N ARG A 177 -15.57 5.89 27.47
CA ARG A 177 -14.19 5.48 27.78
C ARG A 177 -13.75 4.26 26.95
N ALA A 178 -14.64 3.32 26.69
CA ALA A 178 -14.35 2.14 25.85
C ALA A 178 -14.11 2.54 24.39
N ILE A 179 -14.88 3.50 23.86
CA ILE A 179 -14.67 4.03 22.51
C ILE A 179 -13.30 4.71 22.42
N ALA A 180 -12.94 5.55 23.41
CA ALA A 180 -11.64 6.22 23.43
C ALA A 180 -10.47 5.23 23.47
N VAL A 181 -10.54 4.21 24.32
CA VAL A 181 -9.54 3.13 24.39
C VAL A 181 -9.45 2.37 23.07
N PHE A 182 -10.58 2.06 22.46
CA PHE A 182 -10.62 1.37 21.16
C PHE A 182 -9.94 2.21 20.07
N ILE A 183 -10.32 3.48 19.91
CA ILE A 183 -9.71 4.37 18.90
C ILE A 183 -8.19 4.48 19.12
N ALA A 184 -7.75 4.69 20.36
CA ALA A 184 -6.34 4.76 20.69
C ALA A 184 -5.61 3.45 20.34
N ALA A 185 -6.17 2.29 20.69
CA ALA A 185 -5.58 0.99 20.38
C ALA A 185 -5.49 0.71 18.87
N ILE A 186 -6.49 1.12 18.09
CA ILE A 186 -6.46 0.99 16.62
C ILE A 186 -5.43 1.94 16.02
N ALA A 187 -5.37 3.21 16.43
CA ALA A 187 -4.41 4.18 15.91
C ALA A 187 -2.95 3.80 16.26
N ILE A 188 -2.69 3.40 17.51
CA ILE A 188 -1.37 2.91 17.92
C ILE A 188 -1.06 1.60 17.19
N GLY A 189 -2.04 0.71 17.09
CA GLY A 189 -1.90 -0.56 16.38
C GLY A 189 -1.55 -0.38 14.91
N GLU A 190 -2.13 0.61 14.23
CA GLU A 190 -1.82 0.95 12.84
C GLU A 190 -0.35 1.31 12.68
N ILE A 191 0.14 2.24 13.49
CA ILE A 191 1.53 2.71 13.47
C ILE A 191 2.49 1.58 13.85
N ALA A 192 2.20 0.86 14.92
CA ALA A 192 3.04 -0.21 15.44
C ALA A 192 3.13 -1.39 14.46
N THR A 193 2.00 -1.78 13.84
CA THR A 193 1.99 -2.84 12.82
C THR A 193 2.77 -2.42 11.59
N GLY A 194 2.55 -1.20 11.09
CA GLY A 194 3.28 -0.68 9.93
C GLY A 194 4.78 -0.58 10.20
N ALA A 195 5.19 -0.12 11.38
CA ALA A 195 6.59 -0.07 11.79
C ALA A 195 7.21 -1.47 11.90
N ALA A 196 6.54 -2.41 12.58
CA ALA A 196 7.00 -3.79 12.69
C ALA A 196 7.10 -4.49 11.33
N GLY A 197 6.16 -4.21 10.42
CA GLY A 197 6.15 -4.72 9.05
C GLY A 197 7.38 -4.31 8.24
N ARG A 198 7.91 -3.10 8.45
CA ARG A 198 9.14 -2.61 7.79
C ARG A 198 10.42 -3.24 8.34
N LEU A 199 10.37 -3.78 9.56
CA LEU A 199 11.50 -4.44 10.21
C LEU A 199 11.63 -5.92 9.82
N LEU A 200 10.70 -6.47 9.05
CA LEU A 200 10.80 -7.87 8.62
C LEU A 200 12.05 -8.08 7.72
N PRO A 201 12.83 -9.15 7.94
CA PRO A 201 13.98 -9.41 7.10
C PRO A 201 13.53 -9.64 5.65
N GLY A 202 14.18 -9.03 4.66
CA GLY A 202 13.73 -9.08 3.26
C GLY A 202 12.63 -8.06 2.90
N THR A 203 12.15 -7.24 3.84
CA THR A 203 11.58 -5.90 3.54
C THR A 203 12.63 -4.80 3.70
N ALA A 204 13.91 -5.19 3.78
CA ALA A 204 15.02 -4.25 3.65
C ALA A 204 14.76 -3.42 2.38
N ALA A 205 14.94 -2.10 2.51
CA ALA A 205 14.98 -1.20 1.37
C ALA A 205 15.74 -1.88 0.21
N PRO A 206 15.31 -1.69 -1.06
CA PRO A 206 16.02 -2.25 -2.20
C PRO A 206 17.52 -2.05 -1.96
N GLN A 207 18.24 -3.16 -1.81
CA GLN A 207 19.67 -3.07 -1.55
C GLN A 207 20.24 -2.28 -2.72
N PRO A 208 21.03 -1.21 -2.49
CA PRO A 208 21.85 -0.68 -3.56
C PRO A 208 22.64 -1.88 -4.08
N LEU A 209 22.43 -2.22 -5.35
CA LEU A 209 23.11 -3.33 -6.01
C LEU A 209 24.60 -3.04 -5.90
N THR A 210 25.27 -3.65 -4.93
CA THR A 210 26.70 -3.56 -4.80
C THR A 210 27.32 -4.43 -5.87
N SER A 211 27.88 -3.72 -6.86
CA SER A 211 28.96 -4.13 -7.76
C SER A 211 28.71 -5.33 -8.68
N ALA A 212 28.33 -5.04 -9.93
CA ALA A 212 28.76 -5.83 -11.08
C ALA A 212 29.29 -4.90 -12.20
N PRO A 213 30.38 -5.28 -12.92
CA PRO A 213 31.08 -4.40 -13.86
C PRO A 213 30.30 -4.06 -15.15
N VAL A 214 29.08 -4.56 -15.32
CA VAL A 214 28.21 -4.28 -16.48
C VAL A 214 27.40 -2.97 -16.27
N GLN A 215 27.28 -2.48 -15.03
CA GLN A 215 26.53 -1.26 -14.69
C GLN A 215 27.31 0.05 -14.83
N SER A 216 28.63 0.00 -15.08
CA SER A 216 29.43 1.22 -15.19
C SER A 216 29.07 2.07 -16.42
N GLU A 217 28.62 1.46 -17.51
CA GLU A 217 28.35 2.18 -18.77
C GLU A 217 26.94 2.82 -18.80
N GLN A 218 25.93 2.12 -18.28
CA GLN A 218 24.52 2.56 -18.39
C GLN A 218 24.18 3.75 -17.47
N HIS A 219 24.75 3.84 -16.26
CA HIS A 219 24.50 5.01 -15.41
C HIS A 219 25.23 6.26 -15.94
N HIS A 220 26.37 6.10 -16.61
CA HIS A 220 27.02 7.20 -17.34
C HIS A 220 26.16 7.67 -18.52
N LEU A 221 25.59 6.74 -19.30
CA LEU A 221 24.63 7.07 -20.36
C LEU A 221 23.40 7.80 -19.80
N ALA A 222 22.82 7.30 -18.70
CA ALA A 222 21.70 7.95 -18.02
C ALA A 222 22.04 9.37 -17.55
N ALA A 223 23.23 9.56 -16.96
CA ALA A 223 23.71 10.87 -16.53
C ALA A 223 23.92 11.82 -17.72
N GLN A 224 24.49 11.33 -18.81
CA GLN A 224 24.72 12.10 -20.04
C GLN A 224 23.40 12.56 -20.67
N LEU A 225 22.45 11.64 -20.86
CA LEU A 225 21.13 11.95 -21.43
C LEU A 225 20.37 12.97 -20.58
N ALA A 226 20.30 12.76 -19.26
CA ALA A 226 19.63 13.70 -18.38
C ALA A 226 20.32 15.06 -18.34
N THR A 227 21.66 15.10 -18.30
CA THR A 227 22.42 16.35 -18.33
C THR A 227 22.18 17.10 -19.65
N GLN A 228 22.19 16.41 -20.78
CA GLN A 228 21.94 17.00 -22.09
C GLN A 228 20.55 17.64 -22.16
N ILE A 229 19.51 16.92 -21.70
CA ILE A 229 18.12 17.41 -21.69
C ILE A 229 18.00 18.63 -20.77
N LEU A 230 18.49 18.54 -19.53
CA LEU A 230 18.33 19.60 -18.54
C LEU A 230 19.16 20.85 -18.88
N GLN A 231 20.36 20.69 -19.44
CA GLN A 231 21.14 21.82 -19.94
C GLN A 231 20.51 22.46 -21.18
N ALA A 232 19.92 21.67 -22.08
CA ALA A 232 19.19 22.20 -23.22
C ALA A 232 18.00 23.07 -22.75
N HIS A 233 17.27 22.63 -21.71
CA HIS A 233 16.18 23.40 -21.11
C HIS A 233 16.67 24.72 -20.52
N GLU A 234 17.82 24.74 -19.83
CA GLU A 234 18.43 25.98 -19.33
C GLU A 234 18.83 26.95 -20.45
N GLN A 235 19.13 26.43 -21.63
CA GLN A 235 19.43 27.21 -22.84
C GLN A 235 18.15 27.58 -23.63
N GLY A 236 16.97 27.26 -23.13
CA GLY A 236 15.68 27.52 -23.79
C GLY A 236 15.39 26.61 -24.99
N ARG A 237 16.12 25.50 -25.13
CA ARG A 237 15.93 24.51 -26.20
C ARG A 237 15.08 23.36 -25.68
N PHE A 238 13.94 23.13 -26.33
CA PHE A 238 12.94 22.11 -25.93
C PHE A 238 12.63 21.18 -27.12
N GLU A 239 13.68 20.73 -27.81
CA GLU A 239 13.53 19.91 -29.02
C GLU A 239 12.92 18.54 -28.69
N ALA A 240 12.27 17.94 -29.69
CA ALA A 240 11.79 16.56 -29.56
C ALA A 240 12.99 15.63 -29.36
N LEU A 241 12.85 14.66 -28.46
CA LEU A 241 13.90 13.67 -28.20
C LEU A 241 14.18 12.84 -29.46
N GLY A 242 15.45 12.56 -29.71
CA GLY A 242 15.93 11.80 -30.86
C GLY A 242 15.80 10.28 -30.67
N PRO A 243 16.48 9.46 -31.49
CA PRO A 243 16.39 8.00 -31.44
C PRO A 243 16.89 7.38 -30.12
N GLU A 244 17.59 8.15 -29.29
CA GLU A 244 18.01 7.78 -27.93
C GLU A 244 16.85 7.57 -26.96
N ALA A 245 15.62 8.01 -27.29
CA ALA A 245 14.42 7.79 -26.50
C ALA A 245 13.46 6.79 -27.14
N ALA A 246 12.77 6.01 -26.30
CA ALA A 246 11.75 5.07 -26.75
C ALA A 246 10.58 5.79 -27.43
N GLU A 247 9.98 5.16 -28.45
CA GLU A 247 8.97 5.82 -29.29
C GLU A 247 7.78 6.37 -28.49
N GLY A 248 7.27 5.61 -27.51
CA GLY A 248 6.21 6.07 -26.62
C GLY A 248 6.62 7.31 -25.82
N PHE A 249 7.85 7.32 -25.28
CA PHE A 249 8.36 8.45 -24.52
C PHE A 249 8.55 9.70 -25.38
N ARG A 250 9.06 9.56 -26.62
CA ARG A 250 9.20 10.68 -27.56
C ARG A 250 7.87 11.35 -27.88
N LYS A 251 6.80 10.57 -28.06
CA LYS A 251 5.46 11.09 -28.35
C LYS A 251 4.86 11.80 -27.13
N ALA A 252 5.14 11.31 -25.92
CA ALA A 252 4.65 11.89 -24.68
C ALA A 252 5.46 13.10 -24.21
N PHE A 253 6.77 13.16 -24.48
CA PHE A 253 7.66 14.20 -23.97
C PHE A 253 7.87 15.35 -24.97
N THR A 254 6.76 16.01 -25.33
CA THR A 254 6.75 17.09 -26.35
C THR A 254 7.45 18.36 -25.88
N ALA A 255 7.81 19.24 -26.82
CA ALA A 255 8.43 20.54 -26.53
C ALA A 255 7.64 21.41 -25.55
N GLU A 256 6.30 21.33 -25.62
CA GLU A 256 5.40 22.05 -24.73
C GLU A 256 5.47 21.49 -23.29
N ILE A 257 5.40 20.17 -23.15
CA ILE A 257 5.51 19.48 -21.87
C ILE A 257 6.88 19.76 -21.23
N GLN A 258 7.94 19.70 -22.02
CA GLN A 258 9.30 20.03 -21.59
C GLN A 258 9.39 21.47 -21.06
N ARG A 259 8.83 22.45 -21.79
CA ARG A 259 8.84 23.86 -21.39
C ARG A 259 8.05 24.09 -20.10
N HIS A 260 6.87 23.49 -19.98
CA HIS A 260 6.04 23.59 -18.78
C HIS A 260 6.75 22.96 -17.57
N SER A 261 7.30 21.76 -17.73
CA SER A 261 8.09 21.08 -16.69
C SER A 261 9.28 21.93 -16.25
N TYR A 262 10.02 22.51 -17.19
CA TYR A 262 11.16 23.38 -16.89
C TYR A 262 10.76 24.60 -16.06
N GLN A 263 9.67 25.29 -16.41
CA GLN A 263 9.19 26.45 -15.65
C GLN A 263 8.85 26.10 -14.20
N GLN A 264 8.20 24.95 -13.98
CA GLN A 264 7.88 24.46 -12.63
C GLN A 264 9.15 24.11 -11.84
N LEU A 265 10.09 23.39 -12.47
CA LEU A 265 11.34 23.01 -11.83
C LEU A 265 12.19 24.22 -11.46
N ARG A 266 12.24 25.23 -12.34
CA ARG A 266 12.98 26.47 -12.08
C ARG A 266 12.40 27.26 -10.91
N GLN A 267 11.08 27.25 -10.72
CA GLN A 267 10.43 27.86 -9.55
C GLN A 267 10.72 27.11 -8.25
N LEU A 268 10.80 25.77 -8.30
CA LEU A 268 10.94 24.93 -7.11
C LEU A 268 12.39 24.74 -6.66
N PHE A 269 13.30 24.55 -7.61
CA PHE A 269 14.67 24.08 -7.33
C PHE A 269 15.75 25.05 -7.85
N GLY A 270 15.39 26.00 -8.72
CA GLY A 270 16.31 26.97 -9.29
C GLY A 270 16.97 26.48 -10.59
N THR A 271 18.19 26.94 -10.85
CA THR A 271 18.94 26.60 -12.08
C THR A 271 19.63 25.26 -11.92
N PHE A 272 19.58 24.41 -12.94
CA PHE A 272 20.30 23.14 -12.97
C PHE A 272 21.82 23.32 -13.12
N GLU A 273 22.60 22.63 -12.29
CA GLU A 273 24.07 22.71 -12.23
C GLU A 273 24.75 21.37 -12.48
N GLY A 274 24.08 20.24 -12.21
CA GLY A 274 24.64 18.91 -12.46
C GLY A 274 23.88 17.77 -11.78
N LEU A 275 24.42 16.55 -11.93
CA LEU A 275 23.88 15.32 -11.34
C LEU A 275 24.99 14.59 -10.60
N ASP A 276 24.68 14.11 -9.41
CA ASP A 276 25.53 13.20 -8.65
C ASP A 276 24.84 11.83 -8.57
N PHE A 277 25.50 10.79 -9.05
CA PHE A 277 24.92 9.44 -9.04
C PHE A 277 24.75 8.92 -7.62
N VAL A 278 23.63 8.26 -7.37
CA VAL A 278 23.29 7.69 -6.06
C VAL A 278 23.22 6.17 -6.17
N GLU A 279 22.34 5.65 -7.02
CA GLU A 279 22.06 4.22 -7.10
C GLU A 279 21.29 3.88 -8.38
N THR A 280 21.25 2.59 -8.74
CA THR A 280 20.43 2.06 -9.84
C THR A 280 19.49 1.00 -9.28
N HIS A 281 18.23 1.04 -9.69
CA HIS A 281 17.18 0.11 -9.30
C HIS A 281 16.62 -0.60 -10.51
N SER A 282 16.29 -1.88 -10.35
CA SER A 282 15.46 -2.61 -11.32
C SER A 282 14.03 -2.66 -10.81
N ILE A 283 13.06 -2.54 -11.70
CA ILE A 283 11.64 -2.64 -11.33
C ILE A 283 11.26 -4.13 -11.35
N GLU A 284 10.89 -4.73 -10.22
CA GLU A 284 10.54 -6.16 -10.18
C GLU A 284 9.39 -6.53 -11.12
N SER A 285 8.44 -5.62 -11.36
CA SER A 285 7.32 -5.82 -12.30
C SER A 285 7.70 -5.57 -13.77
N GLN A 286 8.83 -4.92 -14.03
CA GLN A 286 9.36 -4.62 -15.37
C GLN A 286 10.89 -4.79 -15.35
N PRO A 287 11.39 -6.04 -15.30
CA PRO A 287 12.81 -6.33 -15.11
C PRO A 287 13.69 -5.78 -16.26
N ASN A 288 13.07 -5.38 -17.36
CA ASN A 288 13.73 -4.79 -18.51
C ASN A 288 13.94 -3.28 -18.39
N LEU A 289 13.50 -2.66 -17.29
CA LEU A 289 13.71 -1.24 -17.02
C LEU A 289 14.63 -1.04 -15.82
N LEU A 290 15.59 -0.14 -16.01
CA LEU A 290 16.53 0.30 -14.98
C LEU A 290 16.27 1.76 -14.65
N ILE A 291 16.03 2.04 -13.36
CA ILE A 291 15.90 3.38 -12.81
C ILE A 291 17.25 3.79 -12.24
N HIS A 292 17.91 4.73 -12.91
CA HIS A 292 19.10 5.39 -12.40
C HIS A 292 18.69 6.61 -11.60
N ARG A 293 19.06 6.61 -10.31
CA ARG A 293 18.76 7.68 -9.36
C ARG A 293 19.97 8.58 -9.19
N PHE A 294 19.73 9.86 -9.33
CA PHE A 294 20.71 10.92 -9.12
C PHE A 294 20.20 11.92 -8.10
N ARG A 295 21.13 12.55 -7.38
CA ARG A 295 20.87 13.78 -6.66
C ARG A 295 21.15 14.93 -7.63
N GLY A 296 20.11 15.68 -7.98
CA GLY A 296 20.24 16.87 -8.81
C GLY A 296 20.89 18.00 -8.03
N ARG A 297 21.91 18.62 -8.60
CA ARG A 297 22.48 19.87 -8.11
C ARG A 297 21.75 21.01 -8.80
N TYR A 298 20.92 21.70 -8.03
CA TYR A 298 20.30 22.95 -8.46
C TYR A 298 20.66 24.05 -7.47
N SER A 299 20.55 25.31 -7.92
CA SER A 299 20.98 26.48 -7.14
C SER A 299 20.25 26.65 -5.80
N THR A 300 19.03 26.12 -5.64
CA THR A 300 18.19 26.35 -4.46
C THR A 300 17.94 25.07 -3.65
N ALA A 301 18.01 23.89 -4.26
CA ALA A 301 17.75 22.62 -3.59
C ALA A 301 18.43 21.45 -4.32
N SER A 302 18.45 20.28 -3.68
CA SER A 302 18.98 19.05 -4.28
C SER A 302 17.90 18.00 -4.50
N PRO A 303 17.03 18.13 -5.53
CA PRO A 303 15.97 17.18 -5.82
C PRO A 303 16.50 15.81 -6.25
N GLU A 304 15.63 14.80 -6.22
CA GLU A 304 15.88 13.50 -6.83
C GLU A 304 15.60 13.59 -8.33
N VAL A 305 16.55 13.14 -9.15
CA VAL A 305 16.41 12.99 -10.61
C VAL A 305 16.43 11.51 -10.94
N ARG A 306 15.36 11.00 -11.55
CA ARG A 306 15.25 9.61 -11.99
C ARG A 306 15.31 9.54 -13.50
N VAL A 307 16.20 8.72 -14.01
CA VAL A 307 16.36 8.43 -15.42
C VAL A 307 16.06 6.96 -15.61
N VAL A 308 15.08 6.63 -16.46
CA VAL A 308 14.71 5.24 -16.70
C VAL A 308 15.13 4.84 -18.10
N LEU A 309 15.96 3.80 -18.17
CA LEU A 309 16.45 3.21 -19.40
C LEU A 309 15.85 1.81 -19.57
N ASP A 310 15.59 1.41 -20.82
CA ASP A 310 15.33 0.01 -21.15
C ASP A 310 16.64 -0.79 -21.33
N GLN A 311 16.53 -2.10 -21.60
CA GLN A 311 17.69 -2.98 -21.83
C GLN A 311 18.54 -2.56 -23.05
N ASP A 312 17.95 -1.85 -24.01
CA ASP A 312 18.64 -1.33 -25.20
C ASP A 312 19.28 0.04 -24.92
N GLY A 313 19.19 0.55 -23.69
CA GLY A 313 19.75 1.85 -23.29
C GLY A 313 18.91 3.05 -23.74
N LYS A 314 17.67 2.84 -24.20
CA LYS A 314 16.80 3.94 -24.61
C LYS A 314 16.10 4.58 -23.42
N LEU A 315 15.99 5.90 -23.47
CA LEU A 315 15.28 6.68 -22.46
C LEU A 315 13.78 6.41 -22.54
N THR A 316 13.22 5.82 -21.49
CA THR A 316 11.79 5.56 -21.34
C THR A 316 11.13 6.50 -20.34
N GLY A 317 11.92 7.20 -19.51
CA GLY A 317 11.39 8.31 -18.73
C GLY A 317 12.42 9.12 -17.95
N LEU A 318 11.99 10.33 -17.58
CA LEU A 318 12.76 11.31 -16.82
C LEU A 318 11.83 11.99 -15.80
N TRP A 319 12.16 11.90 -14.51
CA TRP A 319 11.38 12.51 -13.43
C TRP A 319 12.27 13.30 -12.50
N ILE A 320 11.76 14.44 -12.02
CA ILE A 320 12.44 15.27 -11.04
C ILE A 320 11.45 15.58 -9.92
N LYS A 321 11.83 15.26 -8.68
CA LYS A 321 10.96 15.42 -7.51
C LYS A 321 11.74 15.79 -6.25
N PRO A 322 11.09 16.32 -5.21
CA PRO A 322 11.77 16.59 -3.94
C PRO A 322 12.46 15.33 -3.40
N TRP A 323 13.66 15.50 -2.86
CA TRP A 323 14.44 14.40 -2.34
C TRP A 323 13.73 13.71 -1.16
N GLN A 324 13.70 12.38 -1.20
CA GLN A 324 13.26 11.53 -0.09
C GLN A 324 14.33 10.48 0.17
N ASP A 325 14.63 10.18 1.44
CA ASP A 325 15.72 9.25 1.76
C ASP A 325 15.47 7.82 1.25
N GLN A 326 14.20 7.45 1.06
CA GLN A 326 13.81 6.19 0.44
C GLN A 326 13.13 6.42 -0.90
N MET A 327 13.48 5.59 -1.89
CA MET A 327 12.83 5.58 -3.19
C MET A 327 11.39 5.06 -3.03
N GLN A 328 10.41 5.97 -3.10
CA GLN A 328 8.98 5.63 -3.32
C GLN A 328 8.70 5.36 -4.79
#